data_AF-D8G9F1-F1
#
_entry.id   AF-D8G9F1-F1
#
_cell.length_a   1.000
_cell.length_b   1.000
_cell.length_c   1.000
_cell.angle_alpha   90.00
_cell.angle_beta   90.00
_cell.angle_gamma   90.00
#
_symmetry.space_group_name_H-M   'P 1'
#
loop_
_entity.id
_entity.type
_entity.pdbx_description
1 polymer ?
#
loop_
_entity_poly.entity_id
_entity_poly.type
_entity_poly.pdbx_seq_one_letter_code
_entity_poly.pdbx_strand_id
1 'polypeptide(L)'
;MNINTDTDWEEAFEYRAGLTVELKSQPGILHTIAYYEVMMVPPIWLENDPLPRYAHELRVVLQPKVSNVCRISECRILLAS
;
A
#
# COMPACT_ATOMS: atom_id res chain seq x y z
N MET A 1 12.21 13.84 16.19
CA MET A 1 11.07 13.68 15.26
C MET A 1 9.99 12.95 16.03
N ASN A 2 8.83 13.55 16.22
CA ASN A 2 7.72 12.95 16.98
C ASN A 2 6.94 12.05 16.01
N ILE A 3 7.32 10.78 15.94
CA ILE A 3 6.61 9.75 15.19
C ILE A 3 5.34 9.51 16.00
N ASN A 4 4.20 10.05 15.57
CA ASN A 4 2.91 9.60 16.09
C ASN A 4 2.67 8.23 15.46
N THR A 5 3.31 7.21 16.03
CA THR A 5 3.46 5.87 15.44
C THR A 5 2.15 5.29 14.93
N ASP A 6 1.05 5.57 15.61
CA ASP A 6 -0.26 5.03 15.25
C ASP A 6 -0.76 5.57 13.91
N THR A 7 -0.48 6.83 13.58
CA THR A 7 -0.92 7.47 12.33
C THR A 7 -0.13 6.97 11.11
N ASP A 8 1.19 6.76 11.25
CA ASP A 8 2.04 6.32 10.15
C ASP A 8 1.72 4.88 9.72
N TRP A 9 1.32 4.02 10.68
CA TRP A 9 0.90 2.65 10.38
C TRP A 9 -0.48 2.57 9.70
N GLU A 10 -1.41 3.45 10.06
CA GLU A 10 -2.71 3.56 9.37
C GLU A 10 -2.51 3.97 7.92
N GLU A 11 -1.69 4.99 7.65
CA GLU A 11 -1.36 5.41 6.27
C GLU A 11 -0.66 4.29 5.49
N ALA A 12 0.31 3.60 6.11
CA ALA A 12 0.99 2.47 5.48
C ALA A 12 0.02 1.31 5.11
N PHE A 13 -1.01 1.07 5.92
CA PHE A 13 -2.04 0.08 5.62
C PHE A 13 -2.97 0.51 4.47
N GLU A 14 -3.32 1.80 4.44
CA GLU A 14 -4.13 2.41 3.38
C GLU A 14 -3.40 2.41 2.04
N TYR A 15 -2.08 2.62 2.03
CA TYR A 15 -1.22 2.71 0.85
C TYR A 15 -0.27 1.52 0.73
N ARG A 16 -0.76 0.32 1.01
CA ARG A 16 0.01 -0.91 0.87
C ARG A 16 0.29 -1.30 -0.59
N ALA A 17 1.32 -2.12 -0.78
CA ALA A 17 1.71 -2.66 -2.08
C ALA A 17 0.55 -3.38 -2.80
N GLY A 18 0.54 -3.28 -4.13
CA GLY A 18 -0.45 -3.89 -5.01
C GLY A 18 -1.76 -3.13 -5.17
N LEU A 19 -1.95 -2.01 -4.46
CA LEU A 19 -3.10 -1.14 -4.67
C LEU A 19 -2.99 -0.35 -5.97
N THR A 20 -4.12 -0.21 -6.66
CA THR A 20 -4.24 0.63 -7.85
C THR A 20 -4.67 2.04 -7.47
N VAL A 21 -3.86 3.01 -7.87
CA VAL A 21 -4.03 4.43 -7.57
C VAL A 21 -3.90 5.27 -8.83
N GLU A 22 -4.42 6.49 -8.77
CA GLU A 22 -4.19 7.56 -9.74
C GLU A 22 -3.49 8.73 -9.04
N LEU A 23 -2.66 9.45 -9.78
CA LEU A 23 -2.22 10.78 -9.35
C LEU A 23 -3.36 11.77 -9.54
N LYS A 24 -3.65 12.59 -8.51
CA LYS A 24 -4.69 13.64 -8.61
C LYS A 24 -4.40 14.65 -9.71
N SER A 25 -3.12 14.87 -10.03
CA SER A 25 -2.66 15.76 -11.12
C SER A 25 -2.81 15.14 -12.51
N GLN A 26 -2.92 13.81 -12.62
CA GLN A 26 -3.00 13.06 -13.87
C GLN A 26 -4.13 12.00 -13.79
N PRO A 27 -5.39 12.44 -13.67
CA PRO A 27 -6.52 11.51 -13.54
C PRO A 27 -6.64 10.61 -14.78
N GLY A 28 -7.05 9.36 -14.55
CA GLY A 28 -7.18 8.33 -15.59
C GLY A 28 -5.91 7.56 -15.93
N ILE A 29 -4.74 7.93 -15.38
CA ILE A 29 -3.51 7.12 -15.47
C ILE A 29 -3.38 6.27 -14.21
N LEU A 30 -3.50 4.95 -14.38
CA LEU A 30 -3.42 3.99 -13.29
C LEU A 30 -1.96 3.62 -12.98
N HIS A 31 -1.64 3.62 -11.69
CA HIS A 31 -0.38 3.16 -11.16
C HIS A 31 -0.62 2.07 -10.10
N THR A 32 0.35 1.18 -9.93
CA THR A 32 0.38 0.23 -8.84
C THR A 32 1.38 0.68 -7.79
N ILE A 33 0.98 0.62 -6.52
CA ILE A 33 1.91 0.85 -5.41
C ILE A 33 2.89 -0.33 -5.34
N ALA A 34 4.18 -0.05 -5.44
CA ALA A 34 5.23 -1.03 -5.26
C ALA A 34 5.46 -1.32 -3.76
N TYR A 35 5.64 -0.27 -2.96
CA TYR A 35 5.82 -0.36 -1.51
C TYR A 35 5.64 1.00 -0.83
N TYR A 36 5.46 0.95 0.50
CA TYR A 36 5.46 2.10 1.40
C TYR A 36 6.70 2.02 2.29
N GLU A 37 7.48 3.09 2.37
CA GLU A 37 8.68 3.18 3.21
C GLU A 37 8.51 4.28 4.27
N VAL A 38 8.28 3.87 5.52
CA VAL A 38 7.95 4.76 6.66
C VAL A 38 9.05 5.77 6.94
N MET A 39 10.31 5.43 6.65
CA MET A 39 11.44 6.30 6.95
C MET A 39 11.73 7.33 5.84
N MET A 40 10.96 7.34 4.75
CA MET A 40 11.15 8.24 3.61
C MET A 40 10.05 9.30 3.54
N VAL A 41 10.43 10.46 2.97
CA VAL A 41 9.50 11.57 2.74
C VAL A 41 9.76 12.10 1.33
N PRO A 42 8.86 11.84 0.36
CA PRO A 42 7.62 11.07 0.46
C PRO A 42 7.80 9.54 0.66
N PRO A 43 6.80 8.84 1.22
CA PRO A 43 6.94 7.43 1.58
C PRO A 43 6.49 6.40 0.52
N ILE A 44 5.67 6.78 -0.47
CA ILE A 44 5.03 5.80 -1.37
C ILE A 44 5.79 5.68 -2.68
N TRP A 45 6.17 4.46 -3.07
CA TRP A 45 6.76 4.17 -4.37
C TRP A 45 5.75 3.50 -5.30
N LEU A 46 5.71 3.94 -6.55
CA LEU A 46 4.89 3.34 -7.60
C LEU A 46 5.78 2.54 -8.55
N GLU A 47 5.29 1.43 -9.11
CA GLU A 47 6.10 0.53 -9.94
C GLU A 47 6.73 1.20 -11.17
N ASN A 48 6.06 2.20 -11.74
CA ASN A 48 6.48 2.88 -12.98
C ASN A 48 6.65 4.40 -12.80
N ASP A 49 6.84 4.89 -11.56
CA ASP A 49 7.13 6.30 -11.29
C ASP A 49 8.58 6.45 -10.83
N PRO A 50 9.36 7.38 -11.41
CA PRO A 50 10.75 7.59 -11.03
C PRO A 50 10.92 8.18 -9.62
N LEU A 51 9.88 8.75 -9.02
CA LEU A 51 9.95 9.46 -7.76
C LEU A 51 8.88 8.95 -6.78
N PRO A 52 9.20 8.94 -5.46
CA PRO A 52 8.19 8.64 -4.46
C PRO A 52 7.12 9.75 -4.40
N ARG A 53 5.95 9.42 -3.86
CA ARG A 53 4.74 10.25 -3.80
C ARG A 53 4.18 10.35 -2.39
N TYR A 54 3.57 11.48 -2.06
CA TYR A 54 2.80 11.62 -0.84
C TYR A 54 1.41 10.99 -0.99
N ALA A 55 0.86 10.48 0.12
CA ALA A 55 -0.51 9.97 0.16
C ALA A 55 -1.53 10.99 -0.38
N HIS A 56 -1.38 12.27 -0.02
CA HIS A 56 -2.31 13.31 -0.45
C HIS A 56 -2.24 13.63 -1.95
N GLU A 57 -1.23 13.17 -2.69
CA GLU A 57 -1.14 13.31 -4.15
C GLU A 57 -1.90 12.20 -4.89
N LEU A 58 -2.26 11.12 -4.18
CA LEU A 58 -2.83 9.91 -4.75
C LEU A 58 -4.33 9.79 -4.47
N ARG A 59 -5.01 9.05 -5.34
CA ARG A 59 -6.38 8.62 -5.16
C ARG A 59 -6.45 7.12 -5.39
N VAL A 60 -6.92 6.37 -4.39
CA VAL A 60 -7.17 4.93 -4.54
C VAL A 60 -8.38 4.72 -5.45
N VAL A 61 -8.20 3.96 -6.53
CA VAL A 61 -9.23 3.75 -7.57
C VAL A 61 -9.92 2.41 -7.36
N LEU A 62 -9.13 1.38 -7.07
CA LEU A 62 -9.62 0.05 -6.80
C LEU A 62 -8.99 -0.44 -5.50
N GLN A 63 -9.79 -0.51 -4.45
CA GLN A 63 -9.43 -1.39 -3.34
C GLN A 63 -9.65 -2.82 -3.85
N PRO A 64 -8.64 -3.70 -3.82
CA PRO A 64 -8.87 -5.10 -4.11
C PRO A 64 -9.97 -5.54 -3.14
N LYS A 65 -11.10 -5.97 -3.70
CA LYS A 65 -12.08 -6.74 -2.93
C LYS A 65 -11.26 -7.80 -2.25
N VAL A 66 -11.15 -7.74 -0.93
CA VAL A 66 -10.47 -8.75 -0.13
C VAL A 66 -11.21 -10.05 -0.43
N SER A 67 -10.78 -10.79 -1.45
CA SER A 67 -11.38 -12.04 -1.85
C SER A 67 -10.83 -13.06 -0.89
N ASN A 68 -11.51 -13.18 0.23
CA ASN A 68 -11.44 -14.25 1.20
C ASN A 68 -10.12 -14.32 1.97
N VAL A 69 -10.21 -13.96 3.24
CA VAL A 69 -9.76 -14.78 4.37
C VAL A 69 -8.90 -15.96 3.91
N CYS A 70 -7.57 -15.87 4.04
CA CYS A 70 -6.74 -17.06 4.04
C CYS A 70 -7.31 -17.98 5.13
N ARG A 71 -8.02 -19.04 4.73
CA ARG A 71 -8.39 -20.09 5.66
C ARG A 71 -7.08 -20.78 6.04
N ILE A 72 -6.65 -20.54 7.27
CA ILE A 72 -5.46 -21.13 7.88
C ILE A 72 -5.47 -22.68 7.77
N SER A 73 -6.64 -23.29 7.51
CA SER A 73 -6.84 -24.73 7.33
C SER A 73 -6.12 -25.37 6.13
N GLU A 74 -5.51 -24.61 5.22
CA GLU A 74 -4.76 -25.19 4.08
C GLU A 74 -3.23 -25.08 4.23
N CYS A 75 -2.72 -24.49 5.32
CA CYS A 75 -1.30 -24.46 5.58
C CYS A 75 -0.83 -25.79 6.19
N ARG A 76 -0.49 -26.77 5.33
CA ARG A 76 0.04 -28.10 5.73
C ARG A 76 1.40 -28.08 6.46
N ILE A 77 1.96 -26.91 6.78
CA ILE A 77 3.31 -26.80 7.36
C ILE A 77 3.30 -26.88 8.89
N LEU A 78 2.15 -26.76 9.57
CA LEU A 78 2.10 -26.67 11.05
C LEU A 78 1.59 -27.92 11.79
N LEU A 79 1.46 -29.08 11.14
CA LEU A 79 1.05 -30.34 11.81
C LEU A 79 2.22 -31.30 12.08
N ALA A 80 3.43 -30.77 12.27
CA ALA A 80 4.55 -31.54 12.80
C ALA A 80 5.07 -30.85 14.07
N SER A 81 4.42 -31.11 15.20
CA SER A 81 4.96 -30.91 16.54
C SER A 81 4.39 -31.99 17.45
#